data_AF-A0A957I018-F1
#
_entry.id   AF-A0A957I018-F1
#
_cell.length_a   1.000
_cell.length_b   1.000
_cell.length_c   1.000
_cell.angle_alpha   90.00
_cell.angle_beta   90.00
_cell.angle_gamma   90.00
#
_symmetry.space_group_name_H-M   'P 1'
#
loop_
_entity.id
_entity.type
_entity.pdbx_description
1 polymer ?
#
loop_
_entity_poly.entity_id
_entity_poly.type
_entity_poly.pdbx_seq_one_letter_code
_entity_poly.pdbx_strand_id
1 'polypeptide(L)'
;MDTLDWHGMFSPSVPILEIVIRGTVVYLVLFVILRLTLKRIGGSSIGLADVLMIALVAAAAQNAIAREHHSITDGVVLVATLAFWSYALDWLGHRYPLFQRFYSPPPLLLVKDGRLLHRNLRTELITEDELLAQIRRAGAKGVTEVAEAHMEGDGTITVILIDD
;
A
#
# COMPACT_ATOMS: atom_id res chain seq x y z
N MET A 1 -41.46 17.60 14.69
CA MET A 1 -40.32 18.20 13.97
C MET A 1 -39.18 18.19 14.96
N ASP A 2 -38.34 17.17 14.86
CA ASP A 2 -37.26 16.95 15.81
C ASP A 2 -36.33 18.16 15.79
N THR A 3 -36.19 18.80 16.95
CA THR A 3 -35.25 19.89 17.16
C THR A 3 -33.85 19.31 17.00
N LEU A 4 -33.18 19.61 15.88
CA LEU A 4 -31.77 19.27 15.68
C LEU A 4 -30.98 19.74 16.91
N ASP A 5 -30.36 18.81 17.63
CA ASP A 5 -29.51 19.10 18.77
C ASP A 5 -28.13 19.55 18.29
N TRP A 6 -28.04 20.81 17.89
CA TRP A 6 -26.82 21.44 17.42
C TRP A 6 -25.66 21.33 18.43
N HIS A 7 -25.95 21.33 19.73
CA HIS A 7 -24.91 21.31 20.75
C HIS A 7 -24.31 19.90 20.91
N GLY A 8 -25.15 18.85 20.89
CA GLY A 8 -24.68 17.47 20.86
C GLY A 8 -23.88 17.13 19.60
N MET A 9 -24.21 17.75 18.46
CA MET A 9 -23.52 17.53 17.18
C MET A 9 -22.10 18.12 17.12
N PHE A 10 -21.78 19.15 17.91
CA PHE A 10 -20.47 19.83 17.91
C PHE A 10 -19.66 19.65 19.20
N SER A 11 -20.27 19.13 20.26
CA SER A 11 -19.54 18.71 21.47
C SER A 11 -18.71 17.47 21.15
N PRO A 12 -17.38 17.44 21.40
CA PRO A 12 -16.61 16.21 21.26
C PRO A 12 -17.14 15.15 22.24
N SER A 13 -17.39 13.94 21.74
CA SER A 13 -17.97 12.85 22.54
C SER A 13 -16.94 12.21 23.47
N VAL A 14 -15.67 12.29 23.07
CA VAL A 14 -14.49 11.75 23.76
C VAL A 14 -13.39 12.82 23.77
N PRO A 15 -12.38 12.71 24.66
CA PRO A 15 -11.26 13.66 24.67
C PRO A 15 -10.57 13.74 23.30
N ILE A 16 -10.36 14.95 22.77
CA ILE A 16 -9.73 15.19 21.46
C ILE A 16 -8.40 14.44 21.33
N LEU A 17 -7.61 14.41 22.41
CA LEU A 17 -6.33 13.69 22.44
C LEU A 17 -6.49 12.18 22.20
N GLU A 18 -7.56 11.58 22.71
CA GLU A 18 -7.86 10.17 22.48
C GLU A 18 -8.13 9.89 21.01
N ILE A 19 -8.91 10.77 20.35
CA ILE A 19 -9.20 10.68 18.90
C ILE A 19 -7.90 10.75 18.10
N VAL A 20 -7.01 11.69 18.44
CA VAL A 20 -5.72 11.88 17.77
C VAL A 20 -4.82 10.67 17.95
N ILE A 21 -4.68 10.15 19.18
CA ILE A 21 -3.85 8.98 19.47
C ILE A 21 -4.40 7.74 18.76
N ARG A 22 -5.71 7.49 18.87
CA ARG A 22 -6.37 6.33 18.25
C ARG A 22 -6.25 6.40 16.72
N GLY A 23 -6.55 7.55 16.13
CA GLY A 23 -6.40 7.80 14.70
C GLY A 23 -4.95 7.61 14.22
N THR A 24 -3.98 8.10 14.99
CA THR A 24 -2.55 7.92 14.71
C THR A 24 -2.15 6.45 14.70
N VAL A 25 -2.47 5.70 15.76
CA VAL A 25 -2.11 4.29 15.88
C VAL A 25 -2.72 3.48 14.75
N VAL A 26 -4.02 3.65 14.50
CA VAL A 26 -4.70 2.91 13.43
C VAL A 26 -4.11 3.27 12.08
N TYR A 27 -3.90 4.55 11.77
CA TYR A 27 -3.33 4.97 10.50
C TYR A 27 -1.94 4.35 10.26
N LEU A 28 -1.05 4.40 11.25
CA LEU A 28 0.30 3.82 11.13
C LEU A 28 0.27 2.30 10.95
N VAL A 29 -0.60 1.60 11.68
CA VAL A 29 -0.77 0.14 11.52
C VAL A 29 -1.31 -0.21 10.14
N LEU A 30 -2.33 0.51 9.66
CA LEU A 30 -2.89 0.30 8.32
C LEU A 30 -1.86 0.62 7.24
N PHE A 31 -1.11 1.69 7.41
CA PHE A 31 -0.03 2.05 6.50
C PHE A 31 0.97 0.90 6.37
N VAL A 32 1.42 0.32 7.48
CA VAL A 32 2.35 -0.83 7.46
C VAL A 32 1.72 -2.05 6.80
N ILE A 33 0.49 -2.42 7.14
CA ILE A 33 -0.20 -3.57 6.55
C ILE A 33 -0.35 -3.40 5.03
N LEU A 34 -0.93 -2.27 4.60
CA LEU A 34 -1.14 -1.98 3.19
C LEU A 34 0.19 -1.92 2.43
N ARG A 35 1.23 -1.34 3.03
CA ARG A 35 2.58 -1.31 2.42
C ARG A 35 3.11 -2.71 2.14
N LEU A 36 2.97 -3.64 3.07
CA LEU A 36 3.38 -5.04 2.90
C LEU A 36 2.56 -5.74 1.82
N THR A 37 1.26 -5.45 1.74
CA THR A 37 0.36 -6.01 0.73
C THR A 37 0.64 -5.47 -0.67
N LEU A 38 0.86 -4.16 -0.82
CA LEU A 38 1.17 -3.57 -2.13
C LEU A 38 2.46 -4.15 -2.71
N LYS A 39 3.48 -4.37 -1.86
CA LYS A 39 4.70 -5.07 -2.27
C LYS A 39 4.42 -6.46 -2.86
N ARG A 40 3.46 -7.20 -2.27
CA ARG A 40 3.03 -8.51 -2.77
C ARG A 40 2.23 -8.40 -4.07
N ILE A 41 1.34 -7.42 -4.16
CA ILE A 41 0.44 -7.26 -5.31
C ILE A 41 1.22 -6.88 -6.57
N GLY A 42 2.21 -5.98 -6.50
CA GLY A 42 2.83 -5.49 -7.73
C GLY A 42 3.49 -6.58 -8.59
N GLY A 43 4.00 -7.65 -7.97
CA GLY A 43 4.67 -8.77 -8.67
C GLY A 43 3.70 -9.73 -9.37
N SER A 44 2.40 -9.64 -9.04
CA SER A 44 1.38 -10.62 -9.42
C SER A 44 0.08 -9.92 -9.86
N SER A 45 -0.86 -10.65 -10.45
CA SER A 45 -2.23 -10.16 -10.54
C SER A 45 -2.86 -10.12 -9.13
N ILE A 46 -3.68 -9.11 -8.83
CA ILE A 46 -4.45 -9.05 -7.57
C ILE A 46 -5.20 -10.37 -7.35
N GLY A 47 -4.83 -11.11 -6.30
CA GLY A 47 -5.45 -12.39 -5.97
C GLY A 47 -6.69 -12.22 -5.09
N LEU A 48 -7.52 -13.27 -5.01
CA LEU A 48 -8.69 -13.29 -4.12
C LEU A 48 -8.31 -13.02 -2.65
N ALA A 49 -7.18 -13.56 -2.21
CA ALA A 49 -6.66 -13.35 -0.86
C ALA A 49 -6.32 -11.88 -0.57
N ASP A 50 -5.80 -11.13 -1.56
CA ASP A 50 -5.44 -9.73 -1.38
C ASP A 50 -6.70 -8.86 -1.29
N VAL A 51 -7.72 -9.15 -2.11
CA VAL A 51 -9.03 -8.50 -2.03
C VAL A 51 -9.69 -8.73 -0.67
N LEU A 52 -9.70 -9.98 -0.20
CA LEU A 52 -10.23 -10.32 1.13
C LEU A 52 -9.47 -9.59 2.23
N MET A 53 -8.15 -9.55 2.16
CA MET A 53 -7.33 -8.89 3.15
C MET A 53 -7.59 -7.38 3.18
N ILE A 54 -7.65 -6.70 2.02
CA ILE A 54 -7.98 -5.27 1.94
C ILE A 54 -9.37 -5.00 2.54
N ALA A 55 -10.37 -5.82 2.20
CA ALA A 55 -11.72 -5.67 2.73
C ALA A 55 -11.78 -5.86 4.26
N LEU A 56 -11.11 -6.88 4.80
CA LEU A 56 -11.05 -7.14 6.23
C LEU A 56 -10.32 -6.04 6.99
N VAL A 57 -9.22 -5.53 6.43
CA VAL A 57 -8.43 -4.44 7.00
C VAL A 57 -9.26 -3.15 7.03
N ALA A 58 -9.99 -2.84 5.95
CA ALA A 58 -10.90 -1.70 5.91
C ALA A 58 -12.02 -1.80 6.95
N ALA A 59 -12.64 -2.97 7.09
CA ALA A 59 -13.68 -3.21 8.10
C ALA A 59 -13.11 -3.11 9.54
N ALA A 60 -11.92 -3.66 9.78
CA ALA A 60 -11.25 -3.56 11.07
C ALA A 60 -10.87 -2.11 11.40
N ALA A 61 -10.38 -1.35 10.42
CA ALA A 61 -10.08 0.08 10.55
C ALA A 61 -11.33 0.87 10.94
N GLN A 62 -12.44 0.67 10.22
CA GLN A 62 -13.71 1.33 10.50
C GLN A 62 -14.18 1.00 11.92
N ASN A 63 -14.08 -0.26 12.34
CA ASN A 63 -14.46 -0.69 13.69
C ASN A 63 -13.53 -0.21 14.80
N ALA A 64 -12.25 0.03 14.50
CA ALA A 64 -11.29 0.58 15.45
C ALA A 64 -11.46 2.09 15.60
N ILE A 65 -11.73 2.77 14.48
CA ILE A 65 -11.81 4.22 14.42
C ILE A 65 -13.22 4.72 14.78
N ALA A 66 -14.31 4.15 14.26
CA ALA A 66 -15.63 4.79 14.31
C ALA A 66 -16.54 4.34 15.48
N ARG A 67 -16.09 3.41 16.33
CA ARG A 67 -16.98 2.72 17.30
C ARG A 67 -17.63 3.63 18.34
N GLU A 68 -17.00 4.75 18.70
CA GLU A 68 -17.41 5.60 19.83
C GLU A 68 -17.57 7.09 19.43
N HIS A 69 -17.50 7.41 18.13
CA HIS A 69 -17.56 8.79 17.64
C HIS A 69 -18.96 9.09 17.11
N HIS A 70 -19.68 9.96 17.82
CA HIS A 70 -21.06 10.34 17.48
C HIS A 70 -21.20 11.81 17.07
N SER A 71 -20.13 12.60 17.22
CA SER A 71 -20.10 14.05 16.97
C SER A 71 -19.41 14.40 15.64
N ILE A 72 -19.82 15.51 15.03
CA ILE A 72 -19.16 16.07 13.85
C ILE A 72 -17.73 16.48 14.19
N THR A 73 -17.52 17.03 15.38
CA THR A 73 -16.20 17.47 15.84
C THR A 73 -15.23 16.28 15.90
N ASP A 74 -15.70 15.13 16.36
CA ASP A 74 -14.90 13.91 16.39
C ASP A 74 -14.45 13.49 14.99
N GLY A 75 -15.39 13.51 14.03
CA GLY A 75 -15.12 13.20 12.63
C GLY A 75 -14.11 14.16 12.00
N VAL A 76 -14.25 15.47 12.24
CA VAL A 76 -13.32 16.49 11.71
C VAL A 76 -11.92 16.32 12.28
N VAL A 77 -11.79 16.14 13.60
CA VAL A 77 -10.48 15.91 14.27
C VAL A 77 -9.80 14.65 13.73
N LEU A 78 -10.57 13.59 13.57
CA LEU A 78 -10.07 12.34 13.01
C LEU A 78 -9.58 12.54 11.57
N VAL A 79 -10.41 13.12 10.69
CA VAL A 79 -10.04 13.38 9.29
C VAL A 79 -8.78 14.25 9.21
N ALA A 80 -8.70 15.30 10.03
CA ALA A 80 -7.51 16.15 10.11
C ALA A 80 -6.26 15.36 10.54
N THR A 81 -6.40 14.44 11.50
CA THR A 81 -5.32 13.56 11.97
C THR A 81 -4.85 12.62 10.85
N LEU A 82 -5.77 11.99 10.12
CA LEU A 82 -5.44 11.10 9.01
C LEU A 82 -4.77 11.87 7.85
N ALA A 83 -5.30 13.05 7.51
CA ALA A 83 -4.73 13.92 6.49
C ALA A 83 -3.33 14.42 6.87
N PHE A 84 -3.12 14.79 8.14
CA PHE A 84 -1.81 15.14 8.68
C PHE A 84 -0.82 14.01 8.47
N TRP A 85 -1.16 12.78 8.87
CA TRP A 85 -0.27 11.64 8.71
C TRP A 85 -0.01 11.29 7.24
N SER A 86 -1.01 11.38 6.37
CA SER A 86 -0.82 11.19 4.93
C SER A 86 0.22 12.15 4.37
N TYR A 87 0.06 13.44 4.64
CA TYR A 87 1.01 14.45 4.17
C TYR A 87 2.39 14.31 4.84
N ALA A 88 2.42 14.04 6.15
CA ALA A 88 3.66 13.90 6.90
C ALA A 88 4.49 12.71 6.40
N LEU A 89 3.85 11.57 6.15
CA LEU A 89 4.49 10.38 5.60
C LEU A 89 5.03 10.59 4.19
N ASP A 90 4.25 11.24 3.32
CA ASP A 90 4.71 11.59 1.97
C ASP A 90 5.91 12.54 2.02
N TRP A 91 5.82 13.60 2.83
CA TRP A 91 6.92 14.55 3.03
C TRP A 91 8.17 13.87 3.60
N LEU A 92 8.01 12.97 4.56
CA LEU A 92 9.10 12.21 5.18
C LEU A 92 9.79 11.29 4.17
N GLY A 93 9.01 10.64 3.29
CA GLY A 93 9.51 9.84 2.18
C GLY A 93 10.38 10.62 1.20
N HIS A 94 10.01 11.87 0.90
CA HIS A 94 10.80 12.75 0.02
C HIS A 94 12.06 13.30 0.70
N ARG A 95 11.99 13.61 2.01
CA ARG A 95 13.08 14.25 2.74
C ARG A 95 14.20 13.29 3.15
N TYR A 96 13.85 12.04 3.45
CA TYR A 96 14.79 11.06 4.01
C TYR A 96 14.97 9.84 3.08
N PRO A 97 16.17 9.64 2.51
CA PRO A 97 16.45 8.51 1.61
C PRO A 97 16.23 7.13 2.23
N LEU A 98 16.35 7.01 3.55
CA LEU A 98 16.01 5.78 4.28
C LEU A 98 14.52 5.47 4.26
N PHE A 99 13.67 6.49 4.41
CA PHE A 99 12.23 6.33 4.23
C PHE A 99 11.92 6.06 2.77
N GLN A 100 12.57 6.75 1.82
CA GLN A 100 12.43 6.43 0.41
C GLN A 100 12.73 4.95 0.10
N ARG A 101 13.77 4.34 0.68
CA ARG A 101 14.06 2.90 0.51
C ARG A 101 12.99 1.98 1.11
N PHE A 102 12.29 2.42 2.16
CA PHE A 102 11.15 1.69 2.71
C PHE A 102 9.90 1.82 1.82
N TYR A 103 9.72 3.00 1.18
CA TYR A 103 8.61 3.37 0.29
C TYR A 103 8.79 2.96 -1.18
N SER A 104 10.01 2.77 -1.63
CA SER A 104 10.39 2.32 -2.96
C SER A 104 11.77 1.69 -2.81
N PRO A 105 11.84 0.39 -2.43
CA PRO A 105 13.10 -0.33 -2.50
C PRO A 105 13.69 -0.22 -3.91
N PRO A 106 15.02 -0.24 -4.04
CA PRO A 106 15.67 -0.15 -5.34
C PRO A 106 15.21 -1.33 -6.23
N PRO A 107 15.17 -1.13 -7.55
CA PRO A 107 14.73 -2.18 -8.48
C PRO A 107 15.54 -3.46 -8.27
N LEU A 108 14.85 -4.61 -8.23
CA LEU A 108 15.47 -5.92 -8.09
C LEU A 108 15.43 -6.65 -9.43
N LEU A 109 16.60 -6.98 -9.97
CA LEU A 109 16.72 -7.70 -11.23
C LEU A 109 16.12 -9.11 -11.13
N LEU A 110 15.17 -9.45 -11.98
CA LEU A 110 14.52 -10.76 -12.08
C LEU A 110 15.01 -11.57 -13.28
N VAL A 111 15.30 -10.91 -14.40
CA VAL A 111 15.84 -11.52 -15.62
C VAL A 111 17.06 -10.74 -16.06
N LYS A 112 18.09 -11.45 -16.50
CA LYS A 112 19.26 -10.86 -17.15
C LYS A 112 19.69 -11.69 -18.35
N ASP A 113 19.83 -11.08 -19.51
CA ASP A 113 20.30 -11.72 -20.75
C ASP A 113 19.54 -13.02 -21.05
N GLY A 114 18.22 -12.97 -20.92
CA GLY A 114 17.32 -14.10 -21.11
C GLY A 114 17.39 -15.21 -20.05
N ARG A 115 18.04 -14.97 -18.90
CA ARG A 115 18.14 -15.94 -17.79
C ARG A 115 17.39 -15.48 -16.55
N LEU A 116 16.59 -16.38 -15.99
CA LEU A 116 15.83 -16.17 -14.75
C LEU A 116 16.76 -16.20 -13.52
N LEU A 117 16.69 -15.15 -12.71
CA LEU A 117 17.36 -15.07 -11.43
C LEU A 117 16.44 -15.64 -10.33
N HIS A 118 16.37 -16.97 -10.26
CA HIS A 118 15.48 -17.72 -9.35
C HIS A 118 15.61 -17.33 -7.88
N ARG A 119 16.82 -16.93 -7.45
CA ARG A 119 17.04 -16.43 -6.09
C ARG A 119 16.22 -15.16 -5.80
N ASN A 120 16.14 -14.26 -6.78
CA ASN A 120 15.44 -12.99 -6.65
C ASN A 120 13.93 -13.21 -6.76
N LEU A 121 13.49 -14.12 -7.63
CA LEU A 121 12.09 -14.58 -7.70
C LEU A 121 11.60 -15.12 -6.35
N ARG A 122 12.38 -16.00 -5.70
CA ARG A 122 12.05 -16.52 -4.36
C ARG A 122 12.02 -15.45 -3.28
N THR A 123 12.89 -14.45 -3.37
CA THR A 123 12.97 -13.36 -2.40
C THR A 123 11.74 -12.46 -2.47
N GLU A 124 11.21 -12.24 -3.68
CA GLU A 124 10.03 -11.43 -3.93
C GLU A 124 8.73 -12.25 -4.02
N LEU A 125 8.79 -13.57 -3.75
CA LEU A 125 7.65 -14.49 -3.80
C LEU A 125 6.92 -14.52 -5.16
N ILE A 126 7.65 -14.27 -6.25
CA ILE A 126 7.13 -14.28 -7.62
C ILE A 126 7.34 -15.67 -8.22
N THR A 127 6.28 -16.25 -8.76
CA THR A 127 6.34 -17.51 -9.50
C THR A 127 6.84 -17.28 -10.93
N GLU A 128 7.47 -18.29 -11.52
CA GLU A 128 7.92 -18.22 -12.92
C GLU A 128 6.75 -17.95 -13.88
N ASP A 129 5.58 -18.54 -13.62
CA ASP A 129 4.38 -18.34 -14.44
C ASP A 129 3.88 -16.89 -14.40
N GLU A 130 3.95 -16.24 -13.24
CA GLU A 130 3.59 -14.83 -13.10
C GLU A 130 4.56 -13.95 -13.89
N LEU A 131 5.88 -14.16 -13.75
CA LEU A 131 6.87 -13.41 -14.51
C LEU A 131 6.70 -13.64 -16.01
N LEU A 132 6.50 -14.87 -16.46
CA LEU A 132 6.22 -15.18 -17.87
C LEU A 132 4.94 -14.51 -18.36
N ALA A 133 3.91 -14.39 -17.54
CA ALA A 133 2.70 -13.65 -17.88
C ALA A 133 2.95 -12.14 -18.03
N GLN A 134 3.89 -11.57 -17.27
CA GLN A 134 4.32 -10.18 -17.44
C GLN A 134 5.15 -9.99 -18.72
N ILE A 135 6.08 -10.91 -19.00
CA ILE A 135 6.89 -10.91 -20.22
C ILE A 135 5.98 -10.99 -21.47
N ARG A 136 4.95 -11.85 -21.44
CA ARG A 136 3.95 -11.93 -22.51
C ARG A 136 3.15 -10.64 -22.66
N ARG A 137 2.81 -9.97 -21.55
CA ARG A 137 2.14 -8.66 -21.59
C ARG A 137 3.01 -7.57 -22.20
N ALA A 138 4.33 -7.66 -22.02
CA ALA A 138 5.30 -6.78 -22.66
C ALA A 138 5.54 -7.09 -24.15
N GLY A 139 5.00 -8.21 -24.68
CA GLY A 139 5.06 -8.57 -26.09
C GLY A 139 6.04 -9.68 -26.45
N ALA A 140 6.80 -10.21 -25.48
CA ALA A 140 7.74 -11.31 -25.70
C ALA A 140 7.11 -12.70 -25.51
N LYS A 141 7.57 -13.69 -26.26
CA LYS A 141 7.09 -15.08 -26.18
C LYS A 141 7.74 -15.87 -25.05
N GLY A 142 8.91 -15.44 -24.60
CA GLY A 142 9.65 -16.12 -23.55
C GLY A 142 10.79 -15.28 -23.01
N VAL A 143 11.43 -15.80 -21.96
CA VAL A 143 12.51 -15.11 -21.25
C VAL A 143 13.69 -14.81 -22.18
N THR A 144 13.95 -15.63 -23.19
CA THR A 144 15.06 -15.46 -24.12
C THR A 144 15.02 -14.17 -24.94
N GLU A 145 13.85 -13.54 -25.09
CA GLU A 145 13.65 -12.27 -25.79
C GLU A 145 13.77 -11.05 -24.85
N VAL A 146 14.10 -11.28 -23.57
CA VAL A 146 14.20 -10.25 -22.52
C VAL A 146 15.65 -9.95 -22.21
N ALA A 147 16.04 -8.69 -22.40
CA ALA A 147 17.36 -8.18 -21.99
C ALA A 147 17.43 -8.09 -20.46
N GLU A 148 16.47 -7.37 -19.87
CA GLU A 148 16.37 -7.22 -18.41
C GLU A 148 14.91 -7.20 -17.97
N ALA A 149 14.63 -7.75 -16.80
CA ALA A 149 13.36 -7.50 -16.11
C ALA A 149 13.64 -7.13 -14.67
N HIS A 150 12.96 -6.11 -14.16
CA HIS A 150 13.15 -5.57 -12.81
C HIS A 150 11.84 -5.58 -12.05
N MET A 151 11.90 -5.94 -10.78
CA MET A 151 10.84 -5.69 -9.79
C MET A 151 11.07 -4.29 -9.21
N GLU A 152 10.17 -3.37 -9.51
CA GLU A 152 10.21 -1.98 -9.05
C GLU A 152 9.79 -1.86 -7.58
N GLY A 153 10.10 -0.71 -6.96
CA GLY A 153 9.81 -0.47 -5.54
C GLY A 153 8.33 -0.31 -5.18
N ASP A 154 7.48 -0.07 -6.18
CA ASP A 154 6.02 -0.12 -6.07
C ASP A 154 5.46 -1.54 -6.30
N GLY A 155 6.35 -2.49 -6.54
CA GLY A 155 6.10 -3.88 -6.84
C GLY A 155 5.88 -4.16 -8.32
N THR A 156 5.76 -3.18 -9.21
CA THR A 156 5.51 -3.45 -10.63
C THR A 156 6.69 -4.17 -11.28
N ILE A 157 6.44 -4.93 -12.36
CA ILE A 157 7.51 -5.59 -13.12
C ILE A 157 7.73 -4.82 -14.43
N THR A 158 8.91 -4.21 -14.56
CA THR A 158 9.38 -3.59 -15.80
C THR A 158 10.11 -4.63 -16.62
N VAL A 159 9.78 -4.76 -17.90
CA VAL A 159 10.43 -5.69 -18.84
C VAL A 159 11.05 -4.89 -19.98
N ILE A 160 12.36 -5.11 -20.20
CA ILE A 160 13.14 -4.53 -21.29
C ILE A 160 13.45 -5.67 -22.27
N LEU A 161 12.93 -5.55 -23.49
CA LEU A 161 13.15 -6.52 -24.55
C LEU A 161 14.52 -6.31 -25.21
N ILE A 162 15.04 -7.36 -25.83
CA ILE A 162 16.20 -7.25 -26.71
C ILE A 162 15.73 -6.52 -27.98
N ASP A 163 16.32 -5.37 -28.29
CA ASP A 163 16.10 -4.71 -29.58
C ASP A 163 16.67 -5.58 -30.72
N ASP A 164 15.90 -5.74 -31.81
CA ASP A 164 16.37 -6.34 -33.08
C ASP A 164 17.36 -5.41 -33.81
#